data_AF-A0AAR2K5P7-F1
#
_entry.id   AF-A0AAR2K5P7-F1
#
_cell.length_a   1.000
_cell.length_b   1.000
_cell.length_c   1.000
_cell.angle_alpha   90.00
_cell.angle_beta   90.00
_cell.angle_gamma   90.00
#
_symmetry.space_group_name_H-M   'P 1'
#
loop_
_entity.id
_entity.type
_entity.pdbx_description
1 polymer ?
#
loop_
_entity_poly.entity_id
_entity_poly.type
_entity_poly.pdbx_seq_one_letter_code
_entity_poly.pdbx_strand_id
1 'polypeptide(L)'
;MGESNLEVMDLNKSSEVIESDGVCSTYDKKHYCLFCLKPFSKMARHLQYVHSSEREVAIACSFPKGSKQRKMQLDNLRHRGNFVHNASVIKTGKGELIPCKRPPKKAQGTDFMHCAYCQGLFTRNVLWRHMKVCKLGPEGFTPKPGKNRVQSLCAFAQPVPSHISKKQH
;
A
#
# COMPACT_ATOMS: atom_id res chain seq x y z
N MET A 1 7.75 -19.95 54.74
CA MET A 1 8.92 -19.59 53.90
C MET A 1 8.92 -20.54 52.72
N GLY A 2 8.82 -20.00 51.52
CA GLY A 2 8.67 -20.77 50.29
C GLY A 2 8.06 -19.88 49.22
N GLU A 3 8.77 -18.80 48.88
CA GLU A 3 8.50 -18.01 47.68
C GLU A 3 8.83 -18.86 46.46
N SER A 4 7.93 -18.98 45.50
CA SER A 4 8.27 -19.49 44.17
C SER A 4 7.69 -18.56 43.11
N ASN A 5 8.63 -17.80 42.54
CA ASN A 5 8.62 -17.00 41.33
C ASN A 5 7.53 -17.31 40.28
N LEU A 6 6.81 -16.23 39.97
CA LEU A 6 6.47 -15.69 38.66
C LEU A 6 7.07 -16.41 37.42
N GLU A 7 6.22 -17.09 36.63
CA GLU A 7 6.42 -17.24 35.19
C GLU A 7 5.32 -16.48 34.46
N VAL A 8 5.68 -15.28 34.02
CA VAL A 8 4.92 -14.51 33.03
C VAL A 8 5.08 -15.19 31.67
N MET A 9 3.98 -15.74 31.17
CA MET A 9 3.91 -16.28 29.81
C MET A 9 3.88 -15.12 28.81
N ASP A 10 4.97 -14.99 28.06
CA ASP A 10 5.24 -13.98 27.04
C ASP A 10 4.26 -14.08 25.86
N LEU A 11 3.14 -13.32 25.93
CA LEU A 11 2.17 -13.17 24.83
C LEU A 11 2.64 -12.09 23.85
N ASN A 12 3.71 -12.38 23.08
CA ASN A 12 4.14 -11.46 22.02
C ASN A 12 4.73 -12.15 20.78
N LYS A 13 4.02 -13.14 20.24
CA LYS A 13 4.38 -13.81 18.99
C LYS A 13 3.28 -13.66 17.94
N SER A 14 3.15 -12.47 17.38
CA SER A 14 2.37 -12.19 16.16
C SER A 14 2.91 -10.93 15.47
N SER A 15 4.12 -11.02 14.93
CA SER A 15 4.69 -10.02 14.04
C SER A 15 5.59 -10.75 13.05
N GLU A 16 4.97 -11.51 12.16
CA GLU A 16 5.69 -12.25 11.13
C GLU A 16 6.55 -11.28 10.31
N VAL A 17 7.83 -11.63 10.22
CA VAL A 17 8.83 -10.93 9.43
C VAL A 17 8.50 -11.18 7.97
N ILE A 18 8.35 -10.12 7.18
CA ILE A 18 8.21 -10.26 5.73
C ILE A 18 9.62 -10.54 5.20
N GLU A 19 10.01 -11.81 5.18
CA GLU A 19 11.26 -12.24 4.57
C GLU A 19 11.14 -12.22 3.05
N SER A 20 12.03 -11.47 2.39
CA SER A 20 12.24 -11.56 0.95
C SER A 20 13.34 -12.59 0.68
N ASP A 21 12.95 -13.84 0.50
CA ASP A 21 13.85 -14.85 -0.05
C ASP A 21 13.92 -14.67 -1.57
N GLY A 22 14.89 -13.86 -2.00
CA GLY A 22 15.25 -13.73 -3.40
C GLY A 22 15.67 -12.31 -3.78
N VAL A 23 16.83 -12.20 -4.41
CA VAL A 23 17.23 -10.99 -5.15
C VAL A 23 16.25 -10.81 -6.31
N CYS A 24 15.14 -10.14 -6.05
CA CYS A 24 14.19 -9.75 -7.08
C CYS A 24 14.73 -8.48 -7.74
N SER A 25 15.16 -8.58 -9.00
CA SER A 25 15.65 -7.43 -9.76
C SER A 25 14.60 -6.31 -9.74
N THR A 26 15.03 -5.06 -9.93
CA THR A 26 14.12 -3.90 -10.02
C THR A 26 13.12 -4.03 -11.18
N TYR A 27 13.36 -4.93 -12.13
CA TYR A 27 12.55 -5.14 -13.33
C TYR A 27 11.36 -6.09 -13.15
N ASP A 28 11.33 -6.88 -12.06
CA ASP A 28 10.34 -7.96 -11.87
C ASP A 28 9.18 -7.59 -10.94
N LYS A 29 9.12 -6.33 -10.49
CA LYS A 29 8.05 -5.89 -9.60
C LYS A 29 6.69 -6.01 -10.30
N LYS A 30 5.86 -6.91 -9.78
CA LYS A 30 4.48 -7.10 -10.23
C LYS A 30 3.54 -6.17 -9.45
N HIS A 31 2.47 -5.77 -10.11
CA HIS A 31 1.38 -4.99 -9.56
C HIS A 31 0.07 -5.74 -9.78
N TYR A 32 -0.88 -5.58 -8.88
CA TYR A 32 -2.18 -6.22 -9.00
C TYR A 32 -3.13 -5.34 -9.80
N CYS A 33 -3.81 -5.94 -10.78
CA CYS A 33 -4.82 -5.25 -11.57
C CYS A 33 -6.07 -5.02 -10.72
N LEU A 34 -6.67 -3.84 -10.82
CA LEU A 34 -7.90 -3.51 -10.12
C LEU A 34 -9.10 -4.37 -10.56
N PHE A 35 -9.15 -4.75 -11.84
CA PHE A 35 -10.32 -5.38 -12.45
C PHE A 35 -10.27 -6.91 -12.39
N CYS A 36 -9.14 -7.51 -12.79
CA CYS A 36 -9.01 -8.97 -12.79
C CYS A 36 -8.24 -9.53 -11.58
N LEU A 37 -7.74 -8.66 -10.68
CA LEU A 37 -7.04 -9.04 -9.45
C LEU A 37 -5.81 -9.93 -9.67
N LYS A 38 -5.24 -9.94 -10.89
CA LYS A 38 -4.05 -10.71 -11.25
C LYS A 38 -2.78 -9.83 -11.26
N PRO A 39 -1.61 -10.41 -10.99
CA PRO A 39 -0.35 -9.67 -10.96
C PRO A 39 0.28 -9.50 -12.36
N PHE A 40 0.71 -8.28 -12.69
CA PHE A 40 1.39 -7.95 -13.95
C PHE A 40 2.57 -7.00 -13.74
N SER A 41 3.67 -7.21 -14.46
CA SER A 41 4.84 -6.31 -14.45
C SER A 41 4.62 -5.05 -15.30
N LYS A 42 3.84 -5.16 -16.39
CA LYS A 42 3.53 -4.04 -17.30
C LYS A 42 2.06 -3.61 -17.18
N MET A 43 1.67 -3.15 -15.98
CA MET A 43 0.27 -2.84 -15.65
C MET A 43 -0.42 -1.90 -16.66
N ALA A 44 0.23 -0.81 -17.08
CA ALA A 44 -0.35 0.12 -18.05
C ALA A 44 -0.70 -0.55 -19.39
N ARG A 45 0.16 -1.46 -19.85
CA ARG A 45 -0.07 -2.25 -21.06
C ARG A 45 -1.23 -3.21 -20.87
N HIS A 46 -1.25 -3.92 -19.75
CA HIS A 46 -2.34 -4.84 -19.41
C HIS A 46 -3.69 -4.13 -19.38
N LEU A 47 -3.80 -3.01 -18.67
CA LEU A 47 -5.01 -2.20 -18.61
C LEU A 47 -5.48 -1.78 -20.01
N GLN A 48 -4.56 -1.29 -20.85
CA GLN A 48 -4.91 -0.84 -22.20
C GLN A 48 -5.42 -1.97 -23.11
N TYR A 49 -4.86 -3.18 -23.02
CA TYR A 49 -5.24 -4.27 -23.93
C TYR A 49 -6.42 -5.10 -23.44
N VAL A 50 -6.53 -5.31 -22.13
CA VAL A 50 -7.53 -6.23 -21.54
C VAL A 50 -8.74 -5.46 -21.00
N HIS A 51 -8.54 -4.23 -20.54
CA HIS A 51 -9.55 -3.43 -19.84
C HIS A 51 -9.79 -2.08 -20.52
N SER A 52 -9.65 -2.01 -21.85
CA SER A 52 -9.85 -0.76 -22.62
C SER A 52 -11.27 -0.18 -22.50
N SER A 53 -12.27 -1.05 -22.30
CA SER A 53 -13.68 -0.67 -22.13
C SER A 53 -14.01 -0.13 -20.75
N GLU A 54 -13.15 -0.32 -19.76
CA GLU A 54 -13.37 0.22 -18.42
C GLU A 54 -13.28 1.74 -18.46
N ARG A 55 -14.32 2.44 -17.97
CA ARG A 55 -14.45 3.90 -18.08
C ARG A 55 -13.17 4.65 -17.68
N GLU A 56 -12.58 4.29 -16.54
CA GLU A 56 -11.38 4.94 -16.02
C GLU A 56 -10.14 4.66 -16.88
N VAL A 57 -10.05 3.49 -17.51
CA VAL A 57 -8.97 3.13 -18.44
C VAL A 57 -9.14 3.86 -19.77
N ALA A 58 -10.38 3.95 -20.27
CA ALA A 58 -10.71 4.71 -21.47
C ALA A 58 -10.36 6.20 -21.29
N ILE A 59 -10.72 6.80 -20.14
CA ILE A 59 -10.32 8.16 -19.77
C ILE A 59 -8.78 8.28 -19.72
N ALA A 60 -8.07 7.32 -19.12
CA ALA A 60 -6.62 7.36 -19.10
C ALA A 60 -6.02 7.28 -20.51
N CYS A 61 -6.63 6.51 -21.41
CA CYS A 61 -6.15 6.28 -22.76
C CYS A 61 -6.50 7.40 -23.75
N SER A 62 -7.50 8.24 -23.46
CA SER A 62 -7.84 9.42 -24.27
C SER A 62 -6.76 10.50 -24.22
N PHE A 63 -5.98 10.56 -23.13
CA PHE A 63 -4.83 11.44 -23.04
C PHE A 63 -3.66 10.95 -23.91
N PRO A 64 -2.83 11.86 -24.47
CA PRO A 64 -1.65 11.48 -25.27
C PRO A 64 -0.70 10.55 -24.53
N LYS A 65 -0.10 9.59 -25.24
CA LYS A 65 0.94 8.71 -24.69
C LYS A 65 2.09 9.57 -24.15
N GLY A 66 2.58 9.24 -22.96
CA GLY A 66 3.65 9.99 -22.28
C GLY A 66 3.20 11.25 -21.51
N SER A 67 1.95 11.70 -21.66
CA SER A 67 1.46 12.86 -20.93
C SER A 67 1.41 12.63 -19.41
N LYS A 68 1.57 13.72 -18.64
CA LYS A 68 1.53 13.68 -17.17
C LYS A 68 0.17 13.19 -16.66
N GLN A 69 -0.91 13.61 -17.32
CA GLN A 69 -2.29 13.24 -17.02
C GLN A 69 -2.52 11.75 -17.24
N ARG A 70 -2.11 11.19 -18.40
CA ARG A 70 -2.19 9.75 -18.66
C ARG A 70 -1.46 8.93 -17.61
N LYS A 71 -0.23 9.34 -17.28
CA LYS A 71 0.57 8.67 -16.24
C LYS A 71 -0.13 8.70 -14.89
N MET A 72 -0.69 9.85 -14.50
CA MET A 72 -1.40 10.01 -13.24
C MET A 72 -2.62 9.09 -13.13
N GLN A 73 -3.45 9.01 -14.17
CA GLN A 73 -4.65 8.15 -14.19
C GLN A 73 -4.26 6.67 -14.12
N LEU A 74 -3.26 6.24 -14.89
CA LEU A 74 -2.78 4.85 -14.87
C LEU A 74 -2.09 4.48 -13.55
N ASP A 75 -1.37 5.42 -12.93
CA ASP A 75 -0.78 5.21 -11.60
C ASP A 75 -1.86 5.10 -10.51
N ASN A 76 -2.96 5.86 -10.61
CA ASN A 76 -4.11 5.72 -9.70
C ASN A 76 -4.73 4.32 -9.77
N LEU A 77 -5.04 3.84 -10.98
CA LEU A 77 -5.57 2.49 -11.20
C LEU A 77 -4.65 1.41 -10.64
N ARG A 78 -3.34 1.56 -10.85
CA ARG A 78 -2.33 0.65 -10.28
C ARG A 78 -2.33 0.69 -8.76
N HIS A 79 -2.37 1.87 -8.14
CA HIS A 79 -2.37 2.00 -6.69
C HIS A 79 -3.62 1.37 -6.08
N ARG A 80 -4.80 1.58 -6.68
CA ARG A 80 -6.05 0.95 -6.25
C ARG A 80 -6.00 -0.57 -6.31
N GLY A 81 -5.51 -1.14 -7.42
CA GLY A 81 -5.34 -2.59 -7.52
C GLY A 81 -4.36 -3.16 -6.47
N ASN A 82 -3.23 -2.47 -6.24
CA ASN A 82 -2.31 -2.87 -5.18
C ASN A 82 -2.92 -2.68 -3.77
N PHE A 83 -3.75 -1.65 -3.56
CA PHE A 83 -4.42 -1.42 -2.28
C PHE A 83 -5.34 -2.59 -1.94
N VAL A 84 -6.11 -3.10 -2.90
CA VAL A 84 -6.97 -4.27 -2.72
C VAL A 84 -6.14 -5.51 -2.34
N HIS A 85 -5.03 -5.76 -3.05
CA HIS A 85 -4.12 -6.86 -2.71
C HIS A 85 -3.50 -6.69 -1.32
N ASN A 86 -2.92 -5.52 -1.03
CA ASN A 86 -2.29 -5.22 0.25
C ASN A 86 -3.29 -5.31 1.42
N ALA A 87 -4.55 -4.92 1.20
CA ALA A 87 -5.61 -5.10 2.18
C ALA A 87 -5.85 -6.57 2.50
N SER A 88 -5.86 -7.44 1.48
CA SER A 88 -5.94 -8.89 1.66
C SER A 88 -4.74 -9.43 2.44
N VAL A 89 -3.52 -9.00 2.09
CA VAL A 89 -2.29 -9.40 2.80
C VAL A 89 -2.34 -8.96 4.27
N ILE A 90 -2.71 -7.71 4.56
CA ILE A 90 -2.85 -7.20 5.94
C ILE A 90 -3.90 -7.99 6.73
N LYS A 91 -5.02 -8.35 6.09
CA LYS A 91 -6.11 -9.08 6.74
C LYS A 91 -5.75 -10.53 7.04
N THR A 92 -5.07 -11.18 6.09
CA THR A 92 -4.81 -12.64 6.13
C THR A 92 -3.44 -13.00 6.67
N GLY A 93 -2.50 -12.05 6.71
CA GLY A 93 -1.09 -12.30 6.97
C GLY A 93 -0.36 -13.01 5.82
N LYS A 94 -1.04 -13.34 4.72
CA LYS A 94 -0.50 -14.18 3.64
C LYS A 94 -0.09 -13.36 2.43
N GLY A 95 1.13 -13.56 1.97
CA GLY A 95 1.71 -12.92 0.78
C GLY A 95 2.54 -11.67 1.10
N GLU A 96 3.06 -11.04 0.06
CA GLU A 96 3.94 -9.86 0.18
C GLU A 96 3.16 -8.56 -0.09
N LEU A 97 3.42 -7.53 0.72
CA LEU A 97 2.95 -6.18 0.45
C LEU A 97 3.64 -5.59 -0.79
N ILE A 98 2.90 -4.80 -1.55
CA ILE A 98 3.39 -4.14 -2.76
C ILE A 98 3.54 -2.63 -2.48
N PRO A 99 4.68 -2.18 -1.94
CA PRO A 99 4.93 -0.76 -1.70
C PRO A 99 5.22 -0.02 -3.00
N CYS A 100 5.00 1.29 -3.07
CA CYS A 100 5.36 2.13 -4.22
C CYS A 100 6.86 2.09 -4.49
N LYS A 101 7.68 2.11 -3.43
CA LYS A 101 9.14 1.95 -3.50
C LYS A 101 9.57 0.84 -2.52
N ARG A 102 10.42 -0.08 -2.97
CA ARG A 102 11.00 -1.11 -2.10
C ARG A 102 11.86 -0.43 -1.02
N PRO A 103 11.74 -0.81 0.26
CA PRO A 103 12.61 -0.29 1.29
C PRO A 103 14.06 -0.78 1.04
N PRO A 104 15.08 0.00 1.44
CA PRO A 104 16.49 -0.39 1.29
C PRO A 104 16.94 -1.45 2.30
N LYS A 105 16.13 -1.69 3.35
CA LYS A 105 16.37 -2.68 4.41
C LYS A 105 15.12 -3.52 4.58
N LYS A 106 15.23 -4.68 5.24
CA LYS A 106 14.07 -5.47 5.68
C LYS A 106 13.11 -4.56 6.45
N ALA A 107 11.81 -4.66 6.16
CA ALA A 107 10.76 -3.83 6.75
C ALA A 107 9.55 -4.72 7.05
N GLN A 108 8.91 -4.46 8.18
CA GLN A 108 7.72 -5.15 8.62
C GLN A 108 6.48 -4.53 7.99
N GLY A 109 5.37 -5.27 7.95
CA GLY A 109 4.09 -4.73 7.46
C GLY A 109 3.66 -3.45 8.17
N THR A 110 3.98 -3.33 9.47
CA THR A 110 3.69 -2.17 10.32
C THR A 110 4.49 -0.91 9.96
N ASP A 111 5.60 -1.04 9.23
CA ASP A 111 6.44 0.07 8.76
C ASP A 111 5.83 0.81 7.56
N PHE A 112 4.80 0.23 6.96
CA PHE A 112 4.11 0.80 5.81
C PHE A 112 2.78 1.42 6.18
N MET A 113 2.35 2.35 5.34
CA MET A 113 1.08 3.03 5.45
C MET A 113 0.63 3.53 4.08
N HIS A 114 -0.63 3.29 3.74
CA HIS A 114 -1.23 3.79 2.51
C HIS A 114 -1.45 5.31 2.61
N CYS A 115 -1.17 6.03 1.53
CA CYS A 115 -1.53 7.43 1.39
C CYS A 115 -3.05 7.58 1.34
N ALA A 116 -3.61 8.47 2.16
CA ALA A 116 -5.05 8.75 2.21
C ALA A 116 -5.64 9.23 0.86
N TYR A 117 -4.82 9.80 0.00
CA TYR A 117 -5.28 10.40 -1.26
C TYR A 117 -5.10 9.49 -2.48
N CYS A 118 -3.92 8.90 -2.64
CA CYS A 118 -3.61 8.09 -3.83
C CYS A 118 -3.62 6.59 -3.58
N GLN A 119 -3.81 6.15 -2.32
CA GLN A 119 -3.78 4.75 -1.88
C GLN A 119 -2.47 4.01 -2.21
N GLY A 120 -1.42 4.72 -2.62
CA GLY A 120 -0.08 4.16 -2.74
C GLY A 120 0.45 3.78 -1.37
N LEU A 121 1.10 2.61 -1.27
CA LEU A 121 1.71 2.13 -0.03
C LEU A 121 3.14 2.66 0.10
N PHE A 122 3.44 3.37 1.19
CA PHE A 122 4.76 3.96 1.44
C PHE A 122 5.26 3.56 2.82
N THR A 123 6.58 3.58 3.02
CA THR A 123 7.12 3.53 4.37
C THR A 123 6.73 4.80 5.13
N ARG A 124 6.46 4.71 6.43
CA ARG A 124 6.02 5.85 7.26
C ARG A 124 6.97 7.04 7.17
N ASN A 125 8.28 6.80 7.07
CA ASN A 125 9.31 7.84 6.97
C ASN A 125 9.33 8.62 5.65
N VAL A 126 8.77 8.08 4.55
CA VAL A 126 8.69 8.79 3.25
C VAL A 126 7.28 9.31 2.94
N LEU A 127 6.25 8.74 3.58
CA LEU A 127 4.85 9.09 3.33
C LEU A 127 4.56 10.58 3.51
N TRP A 128 5.09 11.22 4.56
CA TRP A 128 4.90 12.66 4.80
C TRP A 128 5.44 13.53 3.65
N ARG A 129 6.54 13.12 3.02
CA ARG A 129 7.12 13.83 1.88
C ARG A 129 6.30 13.58 0.62
N HIS A 130 5.81 12.35 0.43
CA HIS A 130 4.90 12.03 -0.67
C HIS A 130 3.62 12.87 -0.61
N MET A 131 2.98 12.99 0.56
CA MET A 131 1.70 13.71 0.67
C MET A 131 1.81 15.20 0.29
N LYS A 132 2.96 15.84 0.52
CA LYS A 132 3.21 17.23 0.07
C LYS A 132 3.17 17.40 -1.45
N VAL A 133 3.42 16.34 -2.20
CA VAL A 133 3.51 16.35 -3.67
C VAL A 133 2.56 15.32 -4.29
N CYS A 134 1.58 14.84 -3.51
CA CYS A 134 0.66 13.83 -3.98
C CYS A 134 -0.27 14.46 -5.03
N LYS A 135 -0.19 13.94 -6.25
CA LYS A 135 -0.97 14.45 -7.40
C LYS A 135 -2.49 14.31 -7.25
N LEU A 136 -2.93 13.47 -6.32
CA LEU A 136 -4.34 13.26 -6.00
C LEU A 136 -4.72 13.86 -4.64
N GLY A 137 -3.77 14.55 -3.99
CA GLY A 137 -4.06 15.31 -2.78
C GLY A 137 -4.78 16.62 -3.13
N PRO A 138 -5.44 17.24 -2.14
CA PRO A 138 -6.09 18.53 -2.33
C PRO A 138 -5.07 19.61 -2.68
N GLU A 139 -5.47 20.56 -3.52
CA GLU A 139 -4.65 21.71 -3.88
C GLU A 139 -4.25 22.50 -2.62
N GLY A 140 -2.99 22.96 -2.58
CA GLY A 140 -2.48 23.71 -1.43
C GLY A 140 -2.28 22.87 -0.15
N PHE A 141 -2.32 21.53 -0.21
CA PHE A 141 -2.06 20.70 0.96
C PHE A 141 -0.65 20.92 1.51
N THR A 142 -0.56 21.70 2.57
CA THR A 142 0.63 21.87 3.38
C THR A 142 0.41 21.13 4.69
N PRO A 143 0.94 19.90 4.85
CA PRO A 143 0.84 19.22 6.12
C PRO A 143 1.54 20.10 7.16
N LYS A 144 0.80 20.52 8.20
CA LYS A 144 1.36 21.27 9.33
C LYS A 144 2.60 20.51 9.85
N PRO A 145 3.64 21.22 10.35
CA PRO A 145 4.86 20.58 10.83
C PRO A 145 4.55 19.41 11.79
N GLY A 146 5.18 18.25 11.55
CA GLY A 146 5.05 17.05 12.38
C GLY A 146 4.65 15.79 11.61
N LYS A 147 5.50 14.75 11.70
CA LYS A 147 5.28 13.44 11.05
C LYS A 147 3.99 12.74 11.54
N ASN A 148 3.60 12.98 12.80
CA ASN A 148 2.50 12.27 13.46
C ASN A 148 1.14 12.60 12.84
N ARG A 149 0.91 13.83 12.38
CA ARG A 149 -0.38 14.24 11.78
C ARG A 149 -0.68 13.54 10.46
N VAL A 150 0.34 13.38 9.61
CA VAL A 150 0.23 12.62 8.37
C VAL A 150 -0.16 11.17 8.67
N GLN A 151 0.47 10.57 9.69
CA GLN A 151 0.17 9.20 10.08
C GLN A 151 -1.26 9.07 10.63
N SER A 152 -1.72 10.02 11.45
CA SER A 152 -3.10 10.03 11.95
C SER A 152 -4.12 10.13 10.81
N LEU A 153 -3.91 11.02 9.83
CA LEU A 153 -4.78 11.14 8.67
C LEU A 153 -4.82 9.83 7.85
N CYS A 154 -3.66 9.22 7.62
CA CYS A 154 -3.58 7.99 6.84
C CYS A 154 -4.04 6.74 7.61
N ALA A 155 -4.07 6.76 8.94
CA ALA A 155 -4.55 5.64 9.76
C ALA A 155 -6.01 5.27 9.41
N PHE A 156 -6.87 6.26 9.16
CA PHE A 156 -8.26 6.04 8.74
C PHE A 156 -8.40 5.45 7.34
N ALA A 157 -7.36 5.57 6.51
CA ALA A 157 -7.33 5.01 5.16
C ALA A 157 -6.70 3.61 5.10
N GLN A 158 -6.31 3.02 6.25
CA GLN A 158 -5.71 1.69 6.27
C GLN A 158 -6.75 0.58 6.21
N PRO A 159 -6.44 -0.53 5.53
CA PRO A 159 -7.21 -1.77 5.67
C PRO A 159 -7.20 -2.24 7.13
N VAL A 160 -8.37 -2.64 7.64
CA VAL A 160 -8.52 -3.09 9.03
C VAL A 160 -7.99 -4.54 9.16
N PRO A 161 -7.04 -4.79 10.07
CA PRO A 161 -6.61 -6.16 10.39
C PRO A 161 -7.73 -7.00 11.00
N SER A 162 -7.73 -8.30 10.71
CA SER A 162 -8.76 -9.26 11.16
C SER A 162 -8.89 -9.38 12.68
N HIS A 163 -7.83 -9.13 13.44
CA HIS A 163 -7.83 -9.23 14.91
C HIS A 163 -8.62 -8.11 15.63
N ILE A 164 -9.03 -7.03 14.93
CA ILE A 164 -9.68 -5.86 15.55
C ILE A 164 -11.22 -5.94 15.46
N SER A 165 -11.80 -6.86 14.67
CA SER A 165 -13.26 -6.89 14.39
C SER A 165 -14.12 -7.67 15.39
N LYS A 166 -13.66 -7.99 16.60
CA LYS A 166 -14.53 -8.53 17.66
C LYS A 166 -14.96 -7.42 18.62
N LYS A 167 -15.94 -6.61 18.22
CA LYS A 167 -16.88 -6.01 19.18
C LYS A 167 -18.14 -6.86 19.14
N GLN A 168 -18.28 -7.68 20.18
CA GLN A 168 -19.53 -8.36 20.50
C GLN A 168 -20.61 -7.30 20.69
N HIS A 169 -21.74 -7.49 20.04
CA HIS A 169 -23.01 -6.82 20.34
C HIS A 169 -24.04 -7.90 20.60
#